data_AF-D5WU56-F1
#
_entry.id   AF-D5WU56-F1
#
_cell.length_a   1.000
_cell.length_b   1.000
_cell.length_c   1.000
_cell.angle_alpha   90.00
_cell.angle_beta   90.00
_cell.angle_gamma   90.00
#
_symmetry.space_group_name_H-M   'P 1'
#
loop_
_entity.id
_entity.type
_entity.pdbx_description
1 polymer ?
#
loop_
_entity_poly.entity_id
_entity_poly.type
_entity_poly.pdbx_seq_one_letter_code
_entity_poly.pdbx_strand_id
1 'polypeptide(L)'
;MNPVLSAAAGWIAAAGFIGGIVVAQPTVQAANNPVHIRAEEVVAVPVGNQLKVFDSFTLDAPTGTPVTLHLPRGHSDVQVATDTVASYIKTPEGVSWPGGLPAGVQSLAITYALPFDNGKGDIEFSQPYNVDTLSLLIPQGRAALIAQGLYPVTQVVDLQGMKFRRFTKPDLPAGVPWTASIQAIPQAGEVTPGSIAVPPGLPVIGAGYKYTEFKALINLLLVVFVVILGVVGLRRRQERLTGRLSEMHRQLVDQWASLEIDRRRGAVPEEEYRRRRGNLLRRLLAIERQKRSMGHSD
;
A
#
# COMPACT_ATOMS: atom_id res chain seq x y z
N MET A 1 3.17 85.25 -16.46
CA MET A 1 4.51 85.55 -17.00
C MET A 1 5.40 84.34 -16.72
N ASN A 2 5.81 83.62 -17.77
CA ASN A 2 6.99 82.73 -17.76
C ASN A 2 8.22 83.61 -18.11
N PRO A 3 9.43 83.27 -17.63
CA PRO A 3 10.37 82.49 -18.46
C PRO A 3 11.25 81.49 -17.65
N VAL A 4 11.49 80.24 -18.08
CA VAL A 4 12.47 79.68 -19.06
C VAL A 4 13.80 79.18 -18.44
N LEU A 5 13.98 77.86 -18.55
CA LEU A 5 15.17 77.00 -18.79
C LEU A 5 16.39 76.97 -17.86
N SER A 6 16.70 75.74 -17.39
CA SER A 6 18.01 75.13 -17.62
C SER A 6 17.88 73.59 -17.62
N ALA A 7 18.44 72.98 -18.66
CA ALA A 7 18.43 71.55 -18.93
C ALA A 7 19.76 70.92 -18.53
N ALA A 8 19.73 69.67 -18.07
CA ALA A 8 20.87 68.77 -18.19
C ALA A 8 20.37 67.35 -18.46
N ALA A 9 20.70 66.87 -19.65
CA ALA A 9 20.46 65.53 -20.15
C ALA A 9 21.45 64.54 -19.52
N GLY A 10 21.05 63.26 -19.41
CA GLY A 10 21.97 62.23 -18.92
C GLY A 10 21.44 60.80 -18.98
N TRP A 11 21.48 60.23 -20.18
CA TRP A 11 21.72 58.82 -20.51
C TRP A 11 20.68 57.73 -20.19
N ILE A 12 20.31 57.08 -21.29
CA ILE A 12 19.56 55.83 -21.45
C ILE A 12 20.38 54.65 -20.90
N ALA A 13 19.75 53.82 -20.08
CA ALA A 13 20.06 52.40 -19.99
C ALA A 13 18.76 51.61 -19.83
N ALA A 14 18.12 51.32 -20.96
CA ALA A 14 17.09 50.30 -21.05
C ALA A 14 17.73 48.93 -20.87
N ALA A 15 17.81 48.46 -19.63
CA ALA A 15 18.12 47.06 -19.33
C ALA A 15 16.83 46.26 -19.44
N GLY A 16 16.59 45.73 -20.65
CA GLY A 16 15.59 44.67 -20.86
C GLY A 16 16.00 43.43 -20.08
N PHE A 17 15.50 43.28 -18.86
CA PHE A 17 15.49 41.99 -18.18
C PHE A 17 14.31 41.19 -18.71
N ILE A 18 14.53 40.52 -19.85
CA ILE A 18 13.85 39.25 -20.12
C ILE A 18 14.51 38.24 -19.19
N GLY A 19 14.16 38.34 -17.90
CA GLY A 19 14.40 37.28 -16.95
C GLY A 19 13.46 36.15 -17.33
N GLY A 20 13.89 35.31 -18.26
CA GLY A 20 13.26 34.02 -18.46
C GLY A 20 13.23 33.36 -17.09
N ILE A 21 12.03 33.22 -16.54
CA ILE A 21 11.80 32.31 -15.42
C ILE A 21 12.16 30.94 -15.99
N VAL A 22 13.40 30.53 -15.77
CA VAL A 22 13.77 29.12 -15.86
C VAL A 22 13.01 28.50 -14.70
N VAL A 23 11.75 28.14 -14.95
CA VAL A 23 11.11 27.08 -14.19
C VAL A 23 12.02 25.91 -14.46
N ALA A 24 12.93 25.64 -13.52
CA ALA A 24 13.61 24.37 -13.45
C ALA A 24 12.48 23.36 -13.33
N GLN A 25 12.04 22.83 -14.47
CA GLN A 25 11.21 21.65 -14.48
C GLN A 25 12.05 20.66 -13.68
N PRO A 26 11.55 20.16 -12.53
CA PRO A 26 12.23 19.06 -11.87
C PRO A 26 12.45 18.05 -12.98
N THR A 27 13.71 17.67 -13.22
CA THR A 27 14.01 16.56 -14.10
C THR A 27 13.35 15.37 -13.43
N VAL A 28 12.09 15.11 -13.81
CA VAL A 28 11.40 13.86 -13.57
C VAL A 28 12.15 12.89 -14.46
N GLN A 29 13.31 12.47 -13.98
CA GLN A 29 13.83 11.16 -14.29
C GLN A 29 12.80 10.21 -13.67
N ALA A 30 11.67 10.05 -14.36
CA ALA A 30 10.97 8.79 -14.44
C ALA A 30 11.94 7.85 -15.14
N ALA A 31 13.05 7.53 -14.45
CA ALA A 31 13.85 6.38 -14.77
C ALA A 31 12.85 5.24 -14.79
N ASN A 32 12.91 4.42 -15.84
CA ASN A 32 12.21 3.15 -15.94
C ASN A 32 12.66 2.27 -14.77
N ASN A 33 12.17 2.57 -13.57
CA ASN A 33 12.48 1.84 -12.36
C ASN A 33 11.63 0.58 -12.47
N PRO A 34 12.26 -0.59 -12.56
CA PRO A 34 11.51 -1.81 -12.77
C PRO A 34 10.75 -2.23 -11.50
N VAL A 35 10.98 -1.55 -10.37
CA VAL A 35 10.22 -1.73 -9.13
C VAL A 35 9.02 -0.80 -9.14
N HIS A 36 7.84 -1.37 -8.87
CA HIS A 36 6.57 -0.66 -8.88
C HIS A 36 5.74 -1.03 -7.66
N ILE A 37 5.23 -0.03 -6.92
CA ILE A 37 4.36 -0.26 -5.77
C ILE A 37 2.91 -0.20 -6.24
N ARG A 38 2.28 -1.37 -6.35
CA ARG A 38 0.87 -1.48 -6.78
C ARG A 38 -0.10 -0.97 -5.71
N ALA A 39 0.23 -1.18 -4.44
CA ALA A 39 -0.56 -0.66 -3.33
C ALA A 39 0.30 -0.43 -2.09
N GLU A 40 0.06 0.68 -1.41
CA GLU A 40 0.55 0.99 -0.07
C GLU A 40 -0.68 1.19 0.83
N GLU A 41 -0.87 0.35 1.84
CA GLU A 41 -1.97 0.46 2.80
C GLU A 41 -1.42 0.71 4.20
N VAL A 42 -1.78 1.86 4.75
CA VAL A 42 -1.27 2.42 5.99
C VAL A 42 -2.40 2.48 7.00
N VAL A 43 -2.24 1.81 8.13
CA VAL A 43 -3.14 1.91 9.28
C VAL A 43 -2.43 2.72 10.35
N ALA A 44 -2.99 3.88 10.69
CA ALA A 44 -2.39 4.81 11.63
C ALA A 44 -3.27 4.98 12.87
N VAL A 45 -2.75 4.58 14.04
CA VAL A 45 -3.50 4.56 15.30
C VAL A 45 -2.80 5.42 16.35
N PRO A 46 -3.45 6.48 16.88
CA PRO A 46 -2.87 7.26 17.98
C PRO A 46 -2.88 6.44 19.28
N VAL A 47 -1.72 6.35 19.93
CA VAL A 47 -1.49 5.65 21.21
C VAL A 47 -0.56 6.51 22.07
N GLY A 48 -1.11 7.19 23.08
CA GLY A 48 -0.37 8.16 23.88
C GLY A 48 0.18 9.30 23.01
N ASN A 49 1.48 9.58 23.12
CA ASN A 49 2.17 10.62 22.35
C ASN A 49 2.80 10.09 21.05
N GLN A 50 2.36 8.92 20.57
CA GLN A 50 2.86 8.31 19.36
C GLN A 50 1.72 7.89 18.44
N LEU A 51 2.01 7.91 17.15
CA LEU A 51 1.19 7.29 16.14
C LEU A 51 1.82 5.93 15.82
N LYS A 52 1.15 4.85 16.20
CA LYS A 52 1.56 3.50 15.82
C LYS A 52 1.05 3.23 14.42
N VAL A 53 1.97 2.93 13.52
CA VAL A 53 1.70 2.76 12.10
C VAL A 53 1.99 1.31 11.71
N PHE A 54 1.02 0.70 11.02
CA PHE A 54 1.19 -0.54 10.29
C PHE A 54 1.10 -0.19 8.81
N ASP A 55 2.16 -0.49 8.07
CA ASP A 55 2.34 -0.08 6.68
C ASP A 55 2.58 -1.32 5.84
N SER A 56 1.73 -1.54 4.84
CA SER A 56 1.77 -2.74 4.02
C SER A 56 1.90 -2.40 2.55
N PHE A 57 2.83 -3.07 1.90
CA PHE A 57 3.22 -2.81 0.52
C PHE A 57 2.91 -4.04 -0.31
N THR A 58 2.26 -3.82 -1.46
CA THR A 58 2.17 -4.79 -2.55
C THR A 58 3.01 -4.24 -3.68
N LEU A 59 4.14 -4.88 -3.97
CA LEU A 59 5.12 -4.40 -4.94
C LEU A 59 5.44 -5.48 -5.95
N ASP A 60 5.81 -5.05 -7.15
CA ASP A 60 6.30 -5.88 -8.25
C ASP A 60 7.74 -5.47 -8.56
N ALA A 61 8.66 -6.44 -8.56
CA ALA A 61 10.07 -6.20 -8.81
C ALA A 61 10.69 -7.40 -9.55
N PRO A 62 11.62 -7.16 -10.50
CA PRO A 62 12.39 -8.25 -11.08
C PRO A 62 13.33 -8.88 -10.05
N THR A 63 13.59 -10.18 -10.20
CA THR A 63 14.51 -10.93 -9.33
C THR A 63 15.83 -10.20 -9.16
N GLY A 64 16.24 -10.02 -7.90
CA GLY A 64 17.56 -9.49 -7.55
C GLY A 64 17.69 -7.97 -7.75
N THR A 65 16.59 -7.28 -8.07
CA THR A 65 16.58 -5.81 -8.09
C THR A 65 16.55 -5.28 -6.65
N PRO A 66 17.52 -4.45 -6.22
CA PRO A 66 17.49 -3.85 -4.90
C PRO A 66 16.22 -3.03 -4.68
N VAL A 67 15.58 -3.23 -3.53
CA VAL A 67 14.35 -2.53 -3.15
C VAL A 67 14.57 -1.73 -1.89
N THR A 68 14.19 -0.45 -1.88
CA THR A 68 14.23 0.40 -0.68
C THR A 68 12.87 1.05 -0.48
N LEU A 69 12.23 0.80 0.65
CA LEU A 69 10.99 1.44 1.03
C LEU A 69 11.29 2.56 2.02
N HIS A 70 10.88 3.77 1.69
CA HIS A 70 11.04 4.91 2.58
C HIS A 70 9.93 4.90 3.63
N LEU A 71 10.30 5.24 4.86
CA LEU A 71 9.39 5.47 5.95
C LEU A 71 9.31 6.97 6.24
N PRO A 72 8.18 7.46 6.78
CA PRO A 72 8.04 8.87 7.13
C PRO A 72 9.14 9.34 8.08
N ARG A 73 9.48 10.63 7.97
CA ARG A 73 10.51 11.25 8.82
C ARG A 73 10.14 11.16 10.30
N GLY A 74 11.15 10.91 11.14
CA GLY A 74 10.96 10.75 12.59
C GLY A 74 10.42 9.39 13.00
N HIS A 75 10.39 8.41 12.10
CA HIS A 75 10.01 7.04 12.44
C HIS A 75 10.96 6.44 13.49
N SER A 76 10.40 5.56 14.32
CA SER A 76 11.09 4.82 15.37
C SER A 76 10.47 3.43 15.50
N ASP A 77 11.09 2.57 16.32
CA ASP A 77 10.57 1.22 16.63
C ASP A 77 10.27 0.36 15.38
N VAL A 78 11.06 0.50 14.31
CA VAL A 78 10.81 -0.20 13.04
C VAL A 78 10.90 -1.71 13.24
N GLN A 79 9.85 -2.42 12.84
CA GLN A 79 9.82 -3.88 12.74
C GLN A 79 9.33 -4.25 11.35
N VAL A 80 9.96 -5.26 10.76
CA VAL A 80 9.61 -5.75 9.42
C VAL A 80 9.03 -7.13 9.58
N ALA A 81 7.77 -7.28 9.19
CA ALA A 81 7.10 -8.55 9.04
C ALA A 81 7.13 -8.92 7.56
N THR A 82 8.01 -9.84 7.21
CA THR A 82 8.14 -10.35 5.86
C THR A 82 8.27 -11.87 5.89
N ASP A 83 7.72 -12.51 4.87
CA ASP A 83 7.82 -13.94 4.62
C ASP A 83 8.92 -14.26 3.59
N THR A 84 9.61 -13.24 3.07
CA THR A 84 10.76 -13.42 2.19
C THR A 84 11.96 -13.92 2.99
N VAL A 85 12.74 -14.81 2.36
CA VAL A 85 14.06 -15.20 2.87
C VAL A 85 15.12 -14.14 2.61
N ALA A 86 14.80 -13.10 1.83
CA ALA A 86 15.73 -12.03 1.52
C ALA A 86 16.06 -11.22 2.78
N SER A 87 17.35 -11.06 3.05
CA SER A 87 17.84 -10.23 4.14
C SER A 87 17.54 -8.76 3.87
N TYR A 88 17.09 -8.05 4.90
CA TYR A 88 16.90 -6.61 4.86
C TYR A 88 17.85 -5.90 5.83
N ILE A 89 18.05 -4.61 5.58
CA ILE A 89 18.74 -3.68 6.48
C ILE A 89 17.80 -2.52 6.80
N LYS A 90 17.88 -2.01 8.03
CA LYS A 90 17.21 -0.78 8.42
C LYS A 90 18.14 0.40 8.11
N THR A 91 17.61 1.41 7.45
CA THR A 91 18.34 2.63 7.10
C THR A 91 17.70 3.82 7.82
N PRO A 92 18.35 5.00 7.89
CA PRO A 92 17.73 6.20 8.45
C PRO A 92 16.48 6.66 7.68
N GLU A 93 16.35 6.25 6.41
CA GLU A 93 15.25 6.61 5.52
C GLU A 93 14.14 5.55 5.49
N GLY A 94 14.40 4.32 5.98
CA GLY A 94 13.41 3.25 6.02
C GLY A 94 14.01 1.85 6.04
N VAL A 95 13.62 1.01 5.08
CA VAL A 95 14.03 -0.40 5.01
C VAL A 95 14.51 -0.74 3.60
N SER A 96 15.65 -1.43 3.49
CA SER A 96 16.23 -1.82 2.20
C SER A 96 16.52 -3.31 2.12
N TRP A 97 16.27 -3.89 0.95
CA TRP A 97 16.66 -5.24 0.53
C TRP A 97 17.75 -5.09 -0.54
N PRO A 98 19.03 -4.99 -0.15
CA PRO A 98 20.13 -4.72 -1.09
C PRO A 98 20.37 -5.86 -2.06
N GLY A 99 20.08 -7.11 -1.66
CA GLY A 99 20.10 -8.29 -2.53
C GLY A 99 18.85 -8.43 -3.40
N GLY A 100 17.90 -7.51 -3.25
CA GLY A 100 16.60 -7.52 -3.90
C GLY A 100 15.61 -8.51 -3.31
N LEU A 101 14.42 -8.49 -3.90
CA LEU A 101 13.32 -9.40 -3.57
C LEU A 101 13.23 -10.53 -4.61
N PRO A 102 12.57 -11.65 -4.28
CA PRO A 102 12.17 -12.64 -5.27
C PRO A 102 11.32 -11.99 -6.37
N ALA A 103 11.41 -12.49 -7.61
CA ALA A 103 10.55 -11.99 -8.69
C ALA A 103 9.06 -12.19 -8.39
N GLY A 104 8.26 -11.33 -9.02
CA GLY A 104 6.80 -11.34 -8.94
C GLY A 104 6.29 -10.41 -7.86
N VAL A 105 5.00 -10.51 -7.57
CA VAL A 105 4.37 -9.66 -6.57
C VAL A 105 4.68 -10.15 -5.16
N GLN A 106 5.21 -9.23 -4.36
CA GLN A 106 5.55 -9.45 -2.97
C GLN A 106 4.66 -8.59 -2.08
N SER A 107 4.28 -9.14 -0.93
CA SER A 107 3.61 -8.41 0.14
C SER A 107 4.55 -8.24 1.32
N LEU A 108 4.81 -7.00 1.71
CA LEU A 108 5.67 -6.65 2.84
C LEU A 108 4.86 -5.87 3.86
N ALA A 109 5.13 -6.08 5.14
CA ALA A 109 4.55 -5.26 6.20
C ALA A 109 5.65 -4.70 7.08
N ILE A 110 5.56 -3.42 7.38
CA ILE A 110 6.47 -2.68 8.25
C ILE A 110 5.63 -2.01 9.33
N THR A 111 6.00 -2.18 10.59
CA THR A 111 5.41 -1.42 11.68
C THR A 111 6.42 -0.45 12.24
N TYR A 112 5.99 0.75 12.56
CA TYR A 112 6.83 1.79 13.15
C TYR A 112 5.98 2.74 14.01
N ALA A 113 6.66 3.63 14.73
CA ALA A 113 6.04 4.69 15.50
C ALA A 113 6.48 6.06 14.98
N LEU A 114 5.54 7.00 14.89
CA LEU A 114 5.81 8.40 14.60
C LEU A 114 5.47 9.28 15.82
N PRO A 115 6.08 10.46 15.98
CA PRO A 115 5.67 11.44 16.97
C PRO A 115 4.21 11.85 16.78
N PHE A 116 3.47 11.99 17.89
CA PHE A 116 2.08 12.44 17.89
C PHE A 116 1.83 13.39 19.06
N ASP A 117 2.44 14.56 18.95
CA ASP A 117 2.49 15.56 20.02
C ASP A 117 1.21 16.39 20.06
N ASN A 118 0.66 16.60 21.27
CA ASN A 118 -0.54 17.40 21.49
C ASN A 118 -1.75 16.96 20.65
N GLY A 119 -1.85 15.65 20.39
CA GLY A 119 -2.91 15.08 19.58
C GLY A 119 -2.80 15.42 18.10
N LYS A 120 -1.61 15.75 17.60
CA LYS A 120 -1.35 16.02 16.19
C LYS A 120 -0.10 15.29 15.73
N GLY A 121 -0.10 14.81 14.49
CA GLY A 121 1.08 14.27 13.86
C GLY A 121 0.96 14.32 12.35
N ASP A 122 2.07 14.60 11.69
CA ASP A 122 2.17 14.62 10.24
C ASP A 122 2.84 13.34 9.75
N ILE A 123 2.30 12.78 8.67
CA ILE A 123 2.92 11.68 7.94
C ILE A 123 3.33 12.21 6.57
N GLU A 124 4.62 12.22 6.28
CA GLU A 124 5.17 12.55 4.96
C GLU A 124 5.51 11.24 4.23
N PHE A 125 4.74 10.92 3.20
CA PHE A 125 4.98 9.78 2.32
C PHE A 125 5.84 10.22 1.14
N SER A 126 6.97 9.55 0.91
CA SER A 126 7.86 9.84 -0.22
C SER A 126 8.61 8.58 -0.63
N GLN A 127 7.97 7.75 -1.48
CA GLN A 127 8.56 6.51 -1.95
C GLN A 127 9.52 6.78 -3.13
N PRO A 128 10.62 6.02 -3.28
CA PRO A 128 11.51 6.14 -4.44
C PRO A 128 10.94 5.51 -5.72
N TYR A 129 9.73 4.93 -5.62
CA TYR A 129 9.00 4.26 -6.69
C TYR A 129 7.62 4.90 -6.87
N ASN A 130 7.02 4.71 -8.04
CA ASN A 130 5.62 5.08 -8.23
C ASN A 130 4.73 4.19 -7.36
N VAL A 131 3.73 4.79 -6.73
CA VAL A 131 2.69 4.09 -5.98
C VAL A 131 1.36 4.30 -6.69
N ASP A 132 0.75 3.23 -7.21
CA ASP A 132 -0.53 3.34 -7.92
C ASP A 132 -1.65 3.78 -6.98
N THR A 133 -1.66 3.23 -5.76
CA THR A 133 -2.70 3.50 -4.77
C THR A 133 -2.13 3.49 -3.38
N LEU A 134 -2.20 4.65 -2.72
CA LEU A 134 -1.95 4.81 -1.29
C LEU A 134 -3.29 4.87 -0.55
N SER A 135 -3.51 3.96 0.39
CA SER A 135 -4.70 3.91 1.24
C SER A 135 -4.33 4.16 2.70
N LEU A 136 -4.91 5.19 3.31
CA LEU A 136 -4.72 5.53 4.70
C LEU A 136 -6.00 5.20 5.49
N LEU A 137 -5.88 4.32 6.49
CA LEU A 137 -6.94 3.88 7.38
C LEU A 137 -6.79 4.55 8.74
N ILE A 138 -7.76 5.38 9.09
CA ILE A 138 -7.80 6.11 10.37
C ILE A 138 -8.98 5.62 11.21
N PRO A 139 -8.79 5.32 12.51
CA PRO A 139 -9.88 4.91 13.39
C PRO A 139 -11.02 5.93 13.42
N GLN A 140 -12.23 5.46 13.15
CA GLN A 140 -13.41 6.32 13.10
C GLN A 140 -13.71 6.92 14.49
N GLY A 141 -13.93 8.24 14.53
CA GLY A 141 -14.31 8.96 15.74
C GLY A 141 -13.19 9.23 16.74
N ARG A 142 -11.94 8.80 16.45
CA ARG A 142 -10.77 9.08 17.30
C ARG A 142 -9.78 10.05 16.69
N ALA A 143 -9.73 10.10 15.36
CA ALA A 143 -8.87 11.04 14.66
C ALA A 143 -9.53 11.55 13.37
N ALA A 144 -9.18 12.77 13.02
CA ALA A 144 -9.47 13.43 11.76
C ALA A 144 -8.22 13.43 10.88
N LEU A 145 -8.44 13.39 9.57
CA LEU A 145 -7.39 13.46 8.55
C LEU A 145 -7.54 14.76 7.78
N ILE A 146 -6.42 15.46 7.58
CA ILE A 146 -6.31 16.64 6.73
C ILE A 146 -5.24 16.34 5.68
N ALA A 147 -5.64 16.19 4.42
CA ALA A 147 -4.72 15.98 3.31
C ALA A 147 -5.36 16.44 1.99
N GLN A 148 -4.52 16.68 0.98
CA GLN A 148 -4.96 17.11 -0.35
C GLN A 148 -4.89 15.94 -1.36
N GLY A 149 -5.68 16.01 -2.44
CA GLY A 149 -5.61 15.04 -3.53
C GLY A 149 -6.15 13.64 -3.20
N LEU A 150 -6.95 13.52 -2.14
CA LEU A 150 -7.67 12.29 -1.81
C LEU A 150 -8.92 12.13 -2.70
N TYR A 151 -9.32 10.88 -2.95
CA TYR A 151 -10.63 10.62 -3.51
C TYR A 151 -11.76 11.13 -2.58
N PRO A 152 -12.85 11.67 -3.15
CA PRO A 152 -13.93 12.28 -2.37
C PRO A 152 -14.76 11.26 -1.59
N VAL A 153 -14.71 9.98 -1.99
CA VAL A 153 -15.48 8.91 -1.36
C VAL A 153 -14.65 8.25 -0.27
N THR A 154 -15.10 8.39 0.97
CA THR A 154 -14.53 7.66 2.10
C THR A 154 -15.28 6.35 2.31
N GLN A 155 -14.55 5.26 2.46
CA GLN A 155 -15.13 3.95 2.78
C GLN A 155 -14.93 3.66 4.26
N VAL A 156 -15.91 3.01 4.89
CA VAL A 156 -15.75 2.50 6.26
C VAL A 156 -15.42 1.02 6.18
N VAL A 157 -14.31 0.63 6.79
CA VAL A 157 -13.84 -0.76 6.87
C VAL A 157 -13.87 -1.20 8.32
N ASP A 158 -14.35 -2.41 8.60
CA ASP A 158 -14.30 -3.01 9.93
C ASP A 158 -13.11 -3.98 10.00
N LEU A 159 -12.16 -3.68 10.87
CA LEU A 159 -11.02 -4.55 11.16
C LEU A 159 -11.10 -4.96 12.62
N GLN A 160 -11.49 -6.22 12.84
CA GLN A 160 -11.55 -6.86 14.15
C GLN A 160 -12.43 -6.10 15.17
N GLY A 161 -13.58 -5.57 14.71
CA GLY A 161 -14.52 -4.83 15.55
C GLY A 161 -14.16 -3.35 15.73
N MET A 162 -13.07 -2.89 15.10
CA MET A 162 -12.72 -1.47 15.04
C MET A 162 -13.02 -0.93 13.65
N LYS A 163 -13.81 0.15 13.60
CA LYS A 163 -14.16 0.81 12.34
C LYS A 163 -13.08 1.82 11.95
N PHE A 164 -12.62 1.73 10.72
CA PHE A 164 -11.67 2.65 10.11
C PHE A 164 -12.33 3.39 8.95
N ARG A 165 -11.98 4.67 8.79
CA ARG A 165 -12.23 5.41 7.56
C ARG A 165 -11.02 5.22 6.65
N ARG A 166 -11.24 4.68 5.46
CA ARG A 166 -10.26 4.58 4.40
C ARG A 166 -10.30 5.83 3.55
N PHE A 167 -9.14 6.44 3.38
CA PHE A 167 -8.86 7.55 2.48
C PHE A 167 -7.87 7.07 1.42
N THR A 168 -8.12 7.38 0.16
CA THR A 168 -7.30 6.86 -0.94
C THR A 168 -6.70 8.01 -1.75
N LYS A 169 -5.38 7.99 -1.93
CA LYS A 169 -4.61 8.84 -2.83
C LYS A 169 -4.20 7.97 -4.03
N PRO A 170 -4.73 8.22 -5.24
CA PRO A 170 -4.24 7.55 -6.44
C PRO A 170 -2.90 8.16 -6.88
N ASP A 171 -2.09 7.39 -7.59
CA ASP A 171 -0.93 7.84 -8.35
C ASP A 171 -0.03 8.80 -7.54
N LEU A 172 0.74 8.26 -6.59
CA LEU A 172 1.82 9.00 -5.94
C LEU A 172 3.11 8.81 -6.75
N PRO A 173 3.62 9.86 -7.42
CA PRO A 173 4.83 9.73 -8.23
C PRO A 173 6.06 9.49 -7.37
N ALA A 174 7.03 8.76 -7.94
CA ALA A 174 8.31 8.51 -7.30
C ALA A 174 9.00 9.81 -6.85
N GLY A 175 9.47 9.83 -5.61
CA GLY A 175 10.23 10.92 -4.98
C GLY A 175 9.42 12.18 -4.69
N VAL A 176 8.13 12.21 -5.01
CA VAL A 176 7.27 13.37 -4.74
C VAL A 176 6.64 13.21 -3.35
N PRO A 177 6.99 14.06 -2.37
CA PRO A 177 6.43 13.95 -1.04
C PRO A 177 4.93 14.30 -1.04
N TRP A 178 4.16 13.53 -0.29
CA TRP A 178 2.75 13.80 0.00
C TRP A 178 2.53 13.74 1.51
N THR A 179 1.97 14.81 2.06
CA THR A 179 1.79 14.95 3.51
C THR A 179 0.33 14.79 3.90
N ALA A 180 0.12 14.02 4.97
CA ALA A 180 -1.16 13.81 5.61
C ALA A 180 -1.06 14.18 7.10
N SER A 181 -1.88 15.13 7.55
CA SER A 181 -1.93 15.53 8.95
C SER A 181 -3.06 14.80 9.66
N ILE A 182 -2.74 14.15 10.78
CA ILE A 182 -3.69 13.46 11.64
C ILE A 182 -3.87 14.28 12.91
N GLN A 183 -5.14 14.49 13.28
CA GLN A 183 -5.49 15.20 14.51
C GLN A 183 -6.43 14.34 15.35
N ALA A 184 -6.11 14.13 16.63
CA ALA A 184 -6.98 13.45 17.58
C ALA A 184 -8.27 14.25 17.78
N ILE A 185 -9.38 13.53 17.83
CA ILE A 185 -10.68 14.08 18.21
C ILE A 185 -10.85 13.79 19.70
N PRO A 186 -10.97 14.82 20.57
CA PRO A 186 -11.22 14.61 21.99
C PRO A 186 -12.49 13.77 22.18
N GLN A 187 -12.41 12.68 22.93
CA GLN A 187 -13.61 11.91 23.28
C GLN A 187 -14.39 12.68 24.35
N ALA A 188 -15.72 12.72 24.20
CA ALA A 188 -16.60 13.33 25.19
C ALA A 188 -16.39 12.65 26.56
N GLY A 189 -15.79 13.38 27.52
CA GLY A 189 -15.47 12.88 28.86
C GLY A 189 -14.01 13.04 29.29
N GLU A 190 -13.07 13.25 28.37
CA GLU A 190 -11.68 13.61 28.68
C GLU A 190 -11.52 15.13 28.71
N VAL A 191 -12.05 15.76 29.76
CA VAL A 191 -11.71 17.14 30.10
C VAL A 191 -10.42 17.14 30.91
N THR A 192 -9.32 17.49 30.26
CA THR A 192 -8.09 17.92 30.93
C THR A 192 -8.43 19.14 31.79
N PRO A 193 -8.04 19.20 33.08
CA PRO A 193 -8.27 20.39 33.90
C PRO A 193 -7.54 21.59 33.26
N GLY A 194 -8.29 22.52 32.67
CA GLY A 194 -7.74 23.76 32.10
C GLY A 194 -8.23 24.16 30.69
N SER A 195 -9.02 23.34 29.98
CA SER A 195 -9.56 23.72 28.67
C SER A 195 -11.01 24.22 28.74
N ILE A 196 -11.29 25.26 27.98
CA ILE A 196 -12.54 26.04 27.94
C ILE A 196 -13.74 25.13 27.64
N ALA A 197 -14.77 25.25 28.46
CA ALA A 197 -16.02 24.50 28.37
C ALA A 197 -16.70 24.70 27.00
N VAL A 198 -16.78 23.62 26.22
CA VAL A 198 -17.65 23.55 25.04
C VAL A 198 -19.09 23.31 25.54
N PRO A 199 -20.09 24.10 25.12
CA PRO A 199 -21.45 24.01 25.64
C PRO A 199 -22.10 22.64 25.37
N PRO A 200 -23.01 22.20 26.26
CA PRO A 200 -23.54 20.84 26.27
C PRO A 200 -24.52 20.64 25.11
N GLY A 201 -24.04 20.02 24.03
CA GLY A 201 -24.84 19.64 22.87
C GLY A 201 -24.84 18.13 22.66
N LEU A 202 -25.90 17.48 23.14
CA LEU A 202 -26.33 16.09 22.95
C LEU A 202 -25.55 14.98 23.68
N PRO A 203 -26.22 14.12 24.46
CA PRO A 203 -25.60 12.97 25.11
C PRO A 203 -25.22 11.91 24.06
N VAL A 204 -23.92 11.65 23.93
CA VAL A 204 -23.42 10.50 23.16
C VAL A 204 -23.65 9.24 23.99
N ILE A 205 -24.65 8.44 23.62
CA ILE A 205 -24.87 7.09 24.14
C ILE A 205 -23.65 6.25 23.72
N GLY A 206 -22.81 5.87 24.70
CA GLY A 206 -21.59 5.08 24.47
C GLY A 206 -20.46 5.29 25.49
N ALA A 207 -20.63 6.17 26.49
CA ALA A 207 -19.65 6.39 27.54
C ALA A 207 -19.58 5.20 28.51
N GLY A 208 -18.62 4.29 28.29
CA GLY A 208 -18.41 3.18 29.22
C GLY A 208 -17.16 2.33 29.02
N TYR A 209 -16.26 2.66 28.10
CA TYR A 209 -15.07 1.85 27.89
C TYR A 209 -13.78 2.63 28.13
N LYS A 210 -13.36 2.68 29.40
CA LYS A 210 -11.97 2.96 29.77
C LYS A 210 -11.08 1.82 29.25
N TYR A 211 -10.66 1.91 27.99
CA TYR A 211 -9.63 1.03 27.46
C TYR A 211 -8.27 1.55 27.93
N THR A 212 -7.76 0.99 29.03
CA THR A 212 -6.37 1.16 29.48
C THR A 212 -5.41 0.86 28.33
N GLU A 213 -4.37 1.69 28.16
CA GLU A 213 -3.34 1.63 27.10
C GLU A 213 -2.78 0.21 26.87
N PHE A 214 -2.73 -0.61 27.92
CA PHE A 214 -2.35 -2.02 27.86
C PHE A 214 -3.25 -2.88 26.94
N LYS A 215 -4.55 -2.60 26.86
CA LYS A 215 -5.48 -3.29 25.94
C LYS A 215 -5.26 -2.89 24.48
N ALA A 216 -4.80 -1.67 24.22
CA ALA A 216 -4.46 -1.24 22.87
C ALA A 216 -3.22 -1.99 22.35
N LEU A 217 -2.21 -2.19 23.21
CA LEU A 217 -1.04 -2.99 22.89
C LEU A 217 -1.39 -4.47 22.65
N ILE A 218 -2.26 -5.05 23.51
CA ILE A 218 -2.74 -6.43 23.34
C ILE A 218 -3.53 -6.58 22.04
N ASN A 219 -4.44 -5.64 21.73
CA ASN A 219 -5.17 -5.68 20.47
C ASN A 219 -4.25 -5.54 19.27
N LEU A 220 -3.22 -4.69 19.34
CA LEU A 220 -2.23 -4.58 18.27
C LEU A 220 -1.48 -5.91 18.06
N LEU A 221 -0.99 -6.54 19.13
CA LEU A 221 -0.34 -7.85 19.05
C LEU A 221 -1.28 -8.93 18.51
N LEU A 222 -2.56 -8.88 18.86
CA LEU A 222 -3.57 -9.82 18.39
C LEU A 222 -3.91 -9.58 16.90
N VAL A 223 -3.97 -8.33 16.44
CA VAL A 223 -4.09 -7.98 15.02
C VAL A 223 -2.91 -8.56 14.25
N VAL A 224 -1.67 -8.29 14.69
CA VAL A 224 -0.45 -8.81 14.06
C VAL A 224 -0.47 -10.34 14.01
N PHE A 225 -0.82 -11.00 15.11
CA PHE A 225 -0.92 -12.46 15.18
C PHE A 225 -1.97 -13.04 14.23
N VAL A 226 -3.15 -12.44 14.15
CA VAL A 226 -4.23 -12.87 13.24
C VAL A 226 -3.87 -12.63 11.78
N VAL A 227 -3.20 -11.52 11.46
CA VAL A 227 -2.70 -11.25 10.10
C VAL A 227 -1.66 -12.30 9.70
N ILE A 228 -0.71 -12.62 10.58
CA ILE A 228 0.28 -13.69 10.35
C ILE A 228 -0.43 -15.02 10.11
N LEU A 229 -1.41 -15.40 10.94
CA LEU A 229 -2.17 -16.63 10.76
C LEU A 229 -3.02 -16.62 9.48
N GLY A 230 -3.59 -15.48 9.10
CA GLY A 230 -4.35 -15.30 7.87
C GLY A 230 -3.48 -15.49 6.63
N VAL A 231 -2.30 -14.88 6.63
CA VAL A 231 -1.29 -15.01 5.55
C VAL A 231 -0.79 -16.45 5.45
N VAL A 232 -0.45 -17.09 6.58
CA VAL A 232 -0.05 -18.51 6.62
C VAL A 232 -1.19 -19.45 6.17
N GLY A 233 -2.44 -19.13 6.54
CA GLY A 233 -3.62 -19.89 6.17
C GLY A 233 -3.97 -19.78 4.67
N LEU A 234 -3.81 -18.60 4.08
CA LEU A 234 -3.99 -18.36 2.65
C LEU A 234 -2.96 -19.12 1.82
N ARG A 235 -1.69 -19.18 2.26
CA ARG A 235 -0.64 -19.97 1.60
C ARG A 235 -0.93 -21.46 1.59
N ARG A 236 -1.33 -22.04 2.73
CA ARG A 236 -1.71 -23.47 2.78
C ARG A 236 -2.89 -23.80 1.85
N ARG A 237 -3.78 -22.83 1.60
CA ARG A 237 -4.92 -23.00 0.68
C ARG A 237 -4.49 -22.89 -0.78
N GLN A 238 -3.59 -21.95 -1.12
CA GLN A 238 -2.99 -21.84 -2.44
C GLN A 238 -2.14 -23.06 -2.79
N GLU A 239 -1.31 -23.57 -1.88
CA GLU A 239 -0.51 -24.80 -2.07
C GLU A 239 -1.38 -26.03 -2.34
N ARG A 240 -2.50 -26.16 -1.63
CA ARG A 240 -3.48 -27.24 -1.87
C ARG A 240 -4.18 -27.09 -3.21
N LEU A 241 -4.46 -25.87 -3.65
CA LEU A 241 -5.10 -25.60 -4.93
C LEU A 241 -4.15 -25.85 -6.12
N THR A 242 -2.89 -25.42 -6.02
CA THR A 242 -1.87 -25.71 -7.03
C THR A 242 -1.53 -27.19 -7.08
N GLY A 243 -1.48 -27.87 -5.93
CA GLY A 243 -1.36 -29.32 -5.84
C GLY A 243 -2.49 -30.06 -6.56
N ARG A 244 -3.75 -29.70 -6.27
CA ARG A 244 -4.92 -30.29 -6.94
C ARG A 244 -4.94 -30.05 -8.45
N LEU A 245 -4.58 -28.84 -8.91
CA LEU A 245 -4.51 -28.53 -10.34
C LEU A 245 -3.41 -29.32 -11.04
N SER A 246 -2.28 -29.55 -10.38
CA SER A 246 -1.19 -30.39 -10.89
C SER A 246 -1.63 -31.86 -11.03
N GLU A 247 -2.36 -32.37 -10.05
CA GLU A 247 -2.89 -33.74 -10.05
C GLU A 247 -3.97 -33.94 -11.12
N MET A 248 -4.90 -32.99 -11.26
CA MET A 248 -5.90 -33.00 -12.35
C MET A 248 -5.25 -32.93 -13.74
N HIS A 249 -4.16 -32.15 -13.89
CA HIS A 249 -3.42 -32.09 -15.15
C HIS A 249 -2.79 -33.44 -15.48
N ARG A 250 -2.12 -34.10 -14.52
CA ARG A 250 -1.54 -35.44 -14.71
C ARG A 250 -2.61 -36.46 -15.13
N GLN A 251 -3.75 -36.51 -14.43
CA GLN A 251 -4.85 -37.42 -14.77
C GLN A 251 -5.37 -37.22 -16.20
N LEU A 252 -5.49 -35.97 -16.66
CA LEU A 252 -5.96 -35.68 -18.02
C LEU A 252 -4.91 -36.04 -19.09
N VAL A 253 -3.62 -35.87 -18.79
CA VAL A 253 -2.53 -36.31 -19.67
C VAL A 253 -2.55 -37.84 -19.78
N ASP A 254 -2.72 -38.56 -18.67
CA ASP A 254 -2.81 -40.03 -18.67
C ASP A 254 -4.02 -40.53 -19.45
N GLN A 255 -5.19 -39.89 -19.29
CA GLN A 255 -6.40 -40.19 -20.07
C GLN A 255 -6.23 -39.91 -21.56
N TRP A 256 -5.47 -38.87 -21.91
CA TRP A 256 -5.15 -38.59 -23.31
C TRP A 256 -4.20 -39.63 -23.89
N ALA A 257 -3.18 -40.04 -23.13
CA ALA A 257 -2.26 -41.09 -23.51
C ALA A 257 -2.97 -42.45 -23.70
N SER A 258 -3.89 -42.82 -22.80
CA SER A 258 -4.66 -44.05 -22.92
C SER A 258 -5.59 -44.02 -24.15
N LEU A 259 -6.26 -42.90 -24.41
CA LEU A 259 -7.09 -42.71 -25.60
C LEU A 259 -6.30 -42.88 -26.90
N GLU A 260 -5.04 -42.42 -26.93
CA GLU A 260 -4.16 -42.55 -28.09
C GLU A 260 -3.71 -44.00 -28.31
N ILE A 261 -3.45 -44.74 -27.23
CA ILE A 261 -3.16 -46.18 -27.27
C ILE A 261 -4.38 -46.96 -27.81
N ASP A 262 -5.58 -46.65 -27.32
CA ASP A 262 -6.81 -47.32 -27.74
C ASP A 262 -7.15 -47.05 -29.22
N ARG A 263 -6.90 -45.82 -29.70
CA ARG A 263 -6.99 -45.49 -31.14
C ARG A 263 -6.03 -46.35 -31.97
N ARG A 264 -4.77 -46.45 -31.56
CA ARG A 264 -3.75 -47.24 -32.29
C ARG A 264 -4.08 -48.73 -32.34
N ARG A 265 -4.78 -49.23 -31.32
CA ARG A 265 -5.29 -50.61 -31.25
C ARG A 265 -6.59 -50.82 -32.02
N GLY A 266 -7.18 -49.77 -32.60
CA GLY A 266 -8.47 -49.85 -33.30
C GLY A 266 -9.66 -50.05 -32.36
N ALA A 267 -9.50 -49.82 -31.05
CA ALA A 267 -10.54 -50.05 -30.05
C ALA A 267 -11.57 -48.91 -29.97
N VAL A 268 -11.31 -47.77 -30.63
CA VAL A 268 -12.18 -46.59 -30.61
C VAL A 268 -12.44 -46.10 -32.04
N PRO A 269 -13.71 -45.95 -32.46
CA PRO A 269 -14.06 -45.36 -33.76
C PRO A 269 -13.53 -43.93 -33.93
N GLU A 270 -13.13 -43.56 -35.16
CA GLU A 270 -12.47 -42.27 -35.46
C GLU A 270 -13.31 -41.05 -35.04
N GLU A 271 -14.63 -41.11 -35.22
CA GLU A 271 -15.54 -40.03 -34.80
C GLU A 271 -15.59 -39.85 -33.28
N GLU A 272 -15.59 -40.96 -32.54
CA GLU A 272 -15.60 -40.96 -31.10
C GLU A 272 -14.26 -40.48 -30.53
N TYR A 273 -13.15 -40.91 -31.14
CA TYR A 273 -11.82 -40.40 -30.82
C TYR A 273 -11.75 -38.87 -30.95
N ARG A 274 -12.21 -38.31 -32.07
CA ARG A 274 -12.19 -36.86 -32.31
C ARG A 274 -12.99 -36.10 -31.24
N ARG A 275 -14.17 -36.60 -30.87
CA ARG A 275 -15.01 -36.01 -29.81
C ARG A 275 -14.31 -36.07 -28.44
N ARG A 276 -13.80 -37.24 -28.04
CA ARG A 276 -13.12 -37.45 -26.74
C ARG A 276 -11.84 -36.61 -26.64
N ARG A 277 -11.01 -36.60 -27.69
CA ARG A 277 -9.80 -35.77 -27.78
C ARG A 277 -10.12 -34.27 -27.65
N GLY A 278 -11.13 -33.79 -28.37
CA GLY A 278 -11.55 -32.39 -28.30
C GLY A 278 -12.09 -31.98 -26.92
N ASN A 279 -12.65 -32.90 -26.14
CA ASN A 279 -13.07 -32.65 -24.75
C ASN A 279 -11.85 -32.58 -23.81
N LEU A 280 -10.93 -33.54 -23.91
CA LEU A 280 -9.69 -33.58 -23.12
C LEU A 280 -8.82 -32.33 -23.34
N LEU A 281 -8.63 -31.92 -24.61
CA LEU A 281 -7.87 -30.71 -24.94
C LEU A 281 -8.51 -29.44 -24.36
N ARG A 282 -9.84 -29.32 -24.40
CA ARG A 282 -10.54 -28.18 -23.79
C ARG A 282 -10.36 -28.14 -22.27
N ARG A 283 -10.40 -29.29 -21.60
CA ARG A 283 -10.16 -29.40 -20.14
C ARG A 283 -8.71 -29.07 -19.78
N LEU A 284 -7.75 -29.56 -20.57
CA LEU A 284 -6.33 -29.23 -20.41
C LEU A 284 -6.08 -27.72 -20.56
N LEU A 285 -6.62 -27.11 -21.61
CA LEU A 285 -6.53 -25.66 -21.85
C LEU A 285 -7.18 -24.85 -20.73
N ALA A 286 -8.31 -25.32 -20.18
CA ALA A 286 -8.95 -24.65 -19.04
C ALA A 286 -8.04 -24.66 -17.80
N ILE A 287 -7.39 -25.80 -17.49
CA ILE A 287 -6.44 -25.90 -16.38
C ILE A 287 -5.19 -25.05 -16.64
N GLU A 288 -4.66 -25.03 -17.87
CA GLU A 288 -3.52 -24.17 -18.20
C GLU A 288 -3.83 -22.68 -18.09
N ARG A 289 -5.02 -22.25 -18.55
CA ARG A 289 -5.48 -20.87 -18.37
C ARG A 289 -5.66 -20.53 -16.89
N GLN A 290 -6.21 -21.44 -16.11
CA GLN A 290 -6.36 -21.27 -14.65
C GLN A 290 -5.01 -21.21 -13.95
N LYS A 291 -4.04 -22.04 -14.37
CA LYS A 291 -2.67 -22.00 -13.85
C LYS A 291 -1.96 -20.71 -14.25
N ARG A 292 -2.13 -20.22 -15.49
CA ARG A 292 -1.63 -18.91 -15.93
C ARG A 292 -2.29 -17.77 -15.18
N SER A 293 -3.59 -17.78 -14.95
CA SER A 293 -4.25 -16.72 -14.16
C SER A 293 -3.80 -16.73 -12.71
N MET A 294 -3.46 -17.90 -12.15
CA MET A 294 -2.86 -18.00 -10.82
C MET A 294 -1.39 -17.54 -10.80
N GLY A 295 -0.64 -17.70 -11.89
CA GLY A 295 0.72 -17.15 -12.06
C GLY A 295 0.78 -15.77 -12.74
N HIS A 296 -0.37 -15.12 -12.97
CA HIS A 296 -0.54 -13.72 -13.41
C HIS A 296 -1.39 -12.94 -12.41
N SER A 297 -1.71 -13.56 -11.26
CA SER A 297 -2.06 -12.83 -10.03
C SER A 297 -0.79 -12.44 -9.25
N ASP A 298 0.36 -12.53 -9.91
CA ASP A 298 1.58 -11.82 -9.55
C ASP A 298 1.57 -10.53 -10.37
#